data_AF-A0A350YQB9-F1
#
_entry.id   AF-A0A350YQB9-F1
#
_cell.length_a   1.000
_cell.length_b   1.000
_cell.length_c   1.000
_cell.angle_alpha   90.00
_cell.angle_beta   90.00
_cell.angle_gamma   90.00
#
_symmetry.space_group_name_H-M   'P 1'
#
loop_
_entity.id
_entity.type
_entity.pdbx_description
1 polymer ?
#
loop_
_entity_poly.entity_id
_entity_poly.type
_entity_poly.pdbx_seq_one_letter_code
_entity_poly.pdbx_strand_id
1 'polypeptide(L)'
;MFESLDVSLVDWSRAQFALTAIYHWLFVPLTLGLSFIIAIMETIYVRTGNEEWKRMTKFWMTLFGINFAIGVATGLILEFEFGT
;
A
#
# COMPACT_ATOMS: atom_id res chain seq x y z
N MET A 1 14.43 37.17 14.45
CA MET A 1 14.56 35.78 13.94
C MET A 1 13.19 35.08 13.89
N PHE A 2 12.13 35.77 13.43
CA PHE A 2 10.80 35.18 13.16
C PHE A 2 10.14 35.79 11.91
N GLU A 3 10.73 36.82 11.31
CA GLU A 3 10.21 37.50 10.10
C GLU A 3 10.38 36.69 8.80
N SER A 4 10.97 35.49 8.84
CA SER A 4 11.23 34.65 7.67
C SER A 4 10.47 33.32 7.67
N LEU A 5 9.53 33.10 8.59
CA LEU A 5 8.69 31.90 8.56
C LEU A 5 7.54 32.13 7.58
N ASP A 6 7.67 31.57 6.39
CA ASP A 6 6.55 31.47 5.45
C ASP A 6 5.56 30.40 5.95
N VAL A 7 4.52 30.85 6.66
CA VAL A 7 3.46 29.98 7.18
C VAL A 7 2.75 29.24 6.05
N SER A 8 2.60 29.87 4.89
CA SER A 8 1.99 29.24 3.73
C SER A 8 2.82 28.06 3.26
N LEU A 9 4.15 28.21 3.17
CA LEU A 9 5.05 27.11 2.82
C LEU A 9 4.87 25.92 3.79
N VAL A 10 4.85 26.18 5.10
CA VAL A 10 4.67 25.12 6.12
C VAL A 10 3.34 24.39 5.93
N ASP A 11 2.25 25.13 5.71
CA ASP A 11 0.93 24.54 5.52
C ASP A 11 0.85 23.69 4.23
N TRP A 12 1.45 24.16 3.14
CA TRP A 12 1.53 23.40 1.88
C TRP A 12 2.39 22.15 2.00
N SER A 13 3.54 22.21 2.68
CA SER A 13 4.37 21.03 2.94
C SER A 13 3.60 19.97 3.75
N ARG A 14 2.83 20.39 4.77
CA ARG A 14 1.99 19.47 5.56
C ARG A 14 0.85 18.89 4.72
N ALA A 15 0.20 19.70 3.90
CA ALA A 15 -0.89 19.26 3.04
C ALA A 15 -0.39 18.25 1.99
N GLN A 16 0.77 18.49 1.38
CA GLN A 16 1.40 17.57 0.44
C GLN A 16 1.70 16.23 1.10
N PHE A 17 2.42 16.24 2.23
CA PHE A 17 2.77 15.01 2.95
C PHE A 17 1.52 14.24 3.41
N ALA A 18 0.51 14.95 3.95
CA ALA A 18 -0.75 14.33 4.36
C ALA A 18 -1.46 13.64 3.19
N LEU A 19 -1.50 14.29 2.02
CA LEU A 19 -2.10 13.72 0.82
C LEU A 19 -1.37 12.45 0.38
N THR A 20 -0.05 12.50 0.27
CA THR A 20 0.79 11.35 -0.13
C THR A 20 0.63 10.19 0.85
N ALA A 21 0.68 10.47 2.16
CA ALA A 21 0.49 9.47 3.21
C ALA A 21 -0.90 8.82 3.17
N ILE A 22 -1.97 9.61 3.00
CA ILE A 22 -3.34 9.08 2.89
C ILE A 22 -3.47 8.20 1.65
N TYR A 23 -2.99 8.64 0.50
CA TYR A 23 -3.04 7.85 -0.74
C TYR A 23 -2.28 6.53 -0.59
N HIS A 24 -1.07 6.56 -0.04
CA HIS A 24 -0.30 5.34 0.24
C HIS A 24 -1.07 4.40 1.17
N TRP A 25 -1.66 4.94 2.24
CA TRP A 25 -2.38 4.17 3.24
C TRP A 25 -3.69 3.54 2.75
N LEU A 26 -4.21 3.93 1.57
CA LEU A 26 -5.31 3.20 0.94
C LEU A 26 -4.87 1.79 0.50
N PHE A 27 -3.63 1.64 0.05
CA PHE A 27 -3.12 0.39 -0.53
C PHE A 27 -2.44 -0.54 0.50
N VAL A 28 -1.89 0.04 1.57
CA VAL A 28 -1.18 -0.70 2.64
C VAL A 28 -2.07 -1.76 3.34
N PRO A 29 -3.24 -1.43 3.92
CA PRO A 29 -4.04 -2.40 4.67
C PRO A 29 -4.61 -3.49 3.75
N LEU A 30 -4.93 -3.15 2.50
CA LEU A 30 -5.34 -4.11 1.48
C LEU A 30 -4.22 -5.11 1.18
N THR A 31 -2.98 -4.65 1.01
CA THR A 31 -1.81 -5.51 0.79
C THR A 31 -1.60 -6.45 1.98
N LEU A 32 -1.57 -5.91 3.20
CA LEU A 32 -1.37 -6.70 4.42
C LEU A 32 -2.48 -7.73 4.61
N GLY A 33 -3.75 -7.35 4.48
CA GLY A 33 -4.88 -8.26 4.63
C GLY A 33 -4.91 -9.35 3.55
N LEU A 34 -4.78 -8.98 2.27
CA LEU A 34 -4.82 -9.93 1.16
C LEU A 34 -3.64 -10.91 1.21
N SER A 35 -2.45 -10.48 1.65
CA SER A 35 -1.29 -11.38 1.76
C SER A 35 -1.57 -12.60 2.66
N PHE A 36 -2.18 -12.38 3.84
CA PHE A 36 -2.56 -13.46 4.73
C PHE A 36 -3.69 -14.32 4.16
N ILE A 37 -4.70 -13.70 3.55
CA ILE A 37 -5.83 -14.41 2.94
C ILE A 37 -5.32 -15.34 1.82
N ILE A 38 -4.47 -14.84 0.92
CA ILE A 38 -3.84 -15.61 -0.16
C ILE A 38 -2.98 -16.73 0.40
N ALA A 39 -2.15 -16.46 1.41
CA ALA A 39 -1.31 -17.48 2.04
C ALA A 39 -2.15 -18.62 2.67
N ILE A 40 -3.27 -18.28 3.31
CA ILE A 40 -4.19 -19.27 3.88
C ILE A 40 -4.85 -20.09 2.76
N MET A 41 -5.39 -19.45 1.73
CA MET A 41 -6.03 -20.14 0.59
C MET A 41 -5.05 -21.11 -0.10
N GLU A 42 -3.82 -20.67 -0.36
CA GLU A 42 -2.80 -21.52 -0.96
C GLU A 42 -2.39 -22.67 -0.05
N THR A 43 -2.28 -22.42 1.26
CA THR A 43 -1.99 -23.48 2.25
C THR A 43 -3.10 -24.54 2.26
N ILE A 44 -4.37 -24.13 2.18
CA ILE A 44 -5.50 -25.07 2.09
C ILE A 44 -5.43 -25.87 0.80
N TYR A 45 -5.15 -25.22 -0.34
CA TYR A 45 -4.94 -25.91 -1.62
C TYR A 45 -3.83 -26.98 -1.51
N VAL A 46 -2.65 -26.61 -1.03
CA VAL A 46 -1.50 -27.54 -0.93
C VAL A 46 -1.82 -28.72 0.00
N ARG A 47 -2.58 -28.50 1.07
CA ARG A 47 -2.96 -29.58 2.02
C ARG A 47 -4.07 -30.48 1.50
N THR A 48 -5.03 -29.95 0.74
CA THR A 48 -6.26 -30.66 0.35
C THR A 48 -6.25 -31.17 -1.09
N GLY A 49 -5.41 -30.59 -1.95
CA GLY A 49 -5.43 -30.83 -3.40
C GLY A 49 -6.68 -30.28 -4.11
N ASN A 50 -7.57 -29.55 -3.43
CA ASN A 50 -8.78 -29.03 -4.04
C ASN A 50 -8.46 -27.79 -4.91
N GLU A 51 -8.56 -27.98 -6.23
CA GLU A 51 -8.26 -26.97 -7.26
C GLU A 51 -9.13 -25.70 -7.18
N GLU A 52 -10.29 -25.74 -6.51
CA GLU A 52 -11.08 -24.53 -6.26
C GLU A 52 -10.32 -23.49 -5.44
N TRP A 53 -9.60 -23.93 -4.39
CA TRP A 53 -8.77 -23.06 -3.56
C TRP A 53 -7.66 -22.41 -4.37
N LYS A 54 -7.00 -23.16 -5.25
CA LYS A 54 -5.97 -22.63 -6.15
C LYS A 54 -6.50 -21.58 -7.11
N ARG A 55 -7.71 -21.80 -7.65
CA ARG A 55 -8.37 -20.82 -8.52
C ARG A 55 -8.67 -19.53 -7.78
N MET A 56 -9.16 -19.62 -6.54
CA MET A 56 -9.36 -18.45 -5.68
C MET A 56 -8.04 -17.75 -5.35
N THR A 57 -6.99 -18.49 -4.96
CA THR A 57 -5.66 -17.92 -4.72
C THR A 57 -5.20 -17.10 -5.92
N LYS A 58 -5.25 -17.66 -7.12
CA LYS A 58 -4.80 -16.97 -8.35
C LYS A 58 -5.61 -15.71 -8.64
N PHE A 59 -6.92 -15.75 -8.49
CA PHE A 59 -7.78 -14.57 -8.68
C PHE A 59 -7.39 -13.43 -7.72
N TRP A 60 -7.30 -13.73 -6.42
CA TRP A 60 -6.93 -12.73 -5.42
C TRP A 60 -5.49 -12.27 -5.55
N MET A 61 -4.57 -13.14 -5.99
CA MET A 61 -3.17 -12.80 -6.26
C MET A 61 -3.03 -11.77 -7.38
N THR A 62 -3.89 -11.80 -8.42
CA THR A 62 -3.90 -10.75 -9.44
C THR A 62 -4.28 -9.39 -8.85
N LEU A 63 -5.34 -9.33 -8.04
CA LEU A 63 -5.77 -8.08 -7.39
C LEU A 63 -4.71 -7.58 -6.40
N PHE A 64 -4.11 -8.49 -5.63
CA PHE A 64 -2.98 -8.17 -4.76
C PHE A 64 -1.81 -7.57 -5.53
N GLY A 65 -1.45 -8.15 -6.68
CA GLY A 65 -0.34 -7.65 -7.51
C GLY A 65 -0.56 -6.21 -7.99
N ILE A 66 -1.78 -5.88 -8.45
CA ILE A 66 -2.14 -4.52 -8.88
C ILE A 66 -2.06 -3.55 -7.68
N ASN A 67 -2.68 -3.92 -6.55
CA ASN A 67 -2.68 -3.10 -5.34
C ASN A 67 -1.26 -2.88 -4.80
N PHE A 68 -0.44 -3.93 -4.80
CA PHE A 68 0.95 -3.89 -4.35
C PHE A 68 1.81 -2.97 -5.22
N ALA A 69 1.67 -3.03 -6.54
CA ALA A 69 2.44 -2.17 -7.44
C ALA A 69 2.19 -0.68 -7.16
N ILE A 70 0.93 -0.29 -6.96
CA ILE A 70 0.57 1.10 -6.62
C ILE A 70 1.04 1.45 -5.21
N GLY A 71 0.92 0.53 -4.25
CA GLY A 71 1.43 0.70 -2.89
C GLY A 71 2.94 0.96 -2.86
N VAL A 72 3.74 0.20 -3.63
CA VAL A 72 5.19 0.41 -3.75
C VAL A 72 5.50 1.78 -4.36
N ALA A 73 4.85 2.14 -5.46
CA ALA A 73 5.08 3.42 -6.12
C ALA A 73 4.79 4.61 -5.20
N THR A 74 3.65 4.59 -4.49
CA THR A 74 3.28 5.64 -3.53
C THR A 74 4.18 5.65 -2.29
N GLY A 75 4.66 4.49 -1.84
CA GLY A 75 5.59 4.37 -0.72
C GLY A 75 6.97 4.95 -1.02
N LEU A 76 7.48 4.76 -2.24
CA LEU A 76 8.74 5.38 -2.68
C LEU A 76 8.66 6.91 -2.69
N ILE A 77 7.54 7.47 -3.18
CA ILE A 77 7.33 8.93 -3.14
C ILE A 77 7.33 9.43 -1.70
N LEU A 78 6.61 8.74 -0.80
CA LEU A 78 6.55 9.10 0.62
C LEU A 78 7.92 9.01 1.31
N GLU A 79 8.76 8.03 0.95
CA GLU A 79 10.12 7.91 1.46
C GLU A 79 10.98 9.13 1.09
N PHE A 80 10.91 9.58 -0.17
CA PHE A 80 11.66 10.75 -0.62
C PHE A 80 11.12 12.08 -0.08
N GLU A 81 9.83 12.17 0.26
CA GLU A 81 9.25 13.36 0.90
C GLU A 81 9.83 13.69 2.28
N PHE A 82 10.51 12.74 2.95
CA PHE A 82 11.27 13.04 4.16
C PHE A 82 12.56 13.84 3.89
N GLY A 83 13.05 13.83 2.65
CA GLY A 83 14.31 14.45 2.25
C GLY A 83 14.18 15.68 1.33
N THR A 84 12.96 16.00 0.86
CA THR A 84 12.66 17.13 -0.06
C THR A 84 11.76 18.15 0.60
#